data_AF-A0A8J6XHA6-F1
#
_entry.id   AF-A0A8J6XHA6-F1
#
_cell.length_a   1.000
_cell.length_b   1.000
_cell.length_c   1.000
_cell.angle_alpha   90.00
_cell.angle_beta   90.00
_cell.angle_gamma   90.00
#
_symmetry.space_group_name_H-M   'P 1'
#
loop_
_entity.id
_entity.type
_entity.pdbx_description
1 polymer ?
#
loop_
_entity_poly.entity_id
_entity_poly.type
_entity_poly.pdbx_seq_one_letter_code
_entity_poly.pdbx_strand_id
1 'polypeptide(L)'
;MATDGMSPLDLRLKATWEMLYRKFVDILPDEENQQGYGCINGVNIFNYFKPWQVFSLDPKTATKDDLKKSYYHLCKIYHPDNPETGDRHIFEQIELMYKSVIAGI
;
A
#
# COMPACT_ATOMS: atom_id res chain seq x y z
N MET A 1 3.99 6.69 -28.59
CA MET A 1 5.27 7.09 -27.94
C MET A 1 5.17 6.66 -26.48
N ALA A 2 5.91 5.64 -26.05
CA ALA A 2 5.64 4.90 -24.81
C ALA A 2 6.54 5.29 -23.61
N THR A 3 7.25 6.43 -23.67
CA THR A 3 8.21 6.82 -22.62
C THR A 3 8.16 8.30 -22.25
N ASP A 4 7.09 9.01 -22.60
CA ASP A 4 6.97 10.49 -22.50
C ASP A 4 6.81 11.04 -21.07
N GLY A 5 7.36 10.36 -20.07
CA GLY A 5 7.27 10.77 -18.66
C GLY A 5 8.27 10.12 -17.71
N MET A 6 9.23 9.33 -18.21
CA MET A 6 10.30 8.79 -17.37
C MET A 6 11.62 9.44 -17.79
N SER A 7 12.21 10.21 -16.87
CA SER A 7 13.62 10.62 -16.92
C SER A 7 14.51 9.43 -17.32
N PRO A 8 15.63 9.65 -18.03
CA PRO A 8 16.36 8.58 -18.71
C PRO A 8 16.63 7.41 -17.76
N LEU A 9 15.90 6.31 -17.99
CA LEU A 9 16.00 5.10 -17.20
C LEU A 9 17.29 4.40 -17.63
N ASP A 10 18.30 4.45 -16.77
CA ASP A 10 19.54 3.75 -17.04
C ASP A 10 19.39 2.27 -16.65
N LEU A 11 18.95 1.43 -17.59
CA LEU A 11 18.71 0.00 -17.39
C LEU A 11 19.97 -0.80 -17.05
N ARG A 12 21.13 -0.16 -16.98
CA ARG A 12 22.37 -0.75 -16.47
C ARG A 12 22.43 -0.73 -14.94
N LEU A 13 21.69 0.17 -14.30
CA LEU A 13 21.72 0.37 -12.85
C LEU A 13 20.70 -0.55 -12.16
N LYS A 14 21.15 -1.23 -11.10
CA LYS A 14 20.29 -2.07 -10.25
C LYS A 14 19.10 -1.27 -9.69
N ALA A 15 19.32 -0.01 -9.30
CA ALA A 15 18.29 0.87 -8.76
C ALA A 15 17.14 1.12 -9.76
N THR A 16 17.43 1.19 -11.06
CA THR A 16 16.39 1.36 -12.09
C THR A 16 15.54 0.11 -12.24
N TRP A 17 16.16 -1.08 -12.14
CA TRP A 17 15.43 -2.35 -12.10
C TRP A 17 14.59 -2.49 -10.84
N GLU A 18 15.12 -2.13 -9.68
CA GLU A 18 14.36 -2.12 -8.42
C GLU A 18 13.14 -1.19 -8.54
N MET A 19 13.32 0.04 -9.07
CA MET A 19 12.21 0.97 -9.29
C MET A 19 11.15 0.43 -10.26
N LEU A 20 11.57 -0.20 -11.37
CA LEU A 20 10.65 -0.81 -12.33
C LEU A 20 9.94 -2.03 -11.74
N TYR A 21 10.64 -2.85 -10.96
CA TYR A 21 10.09 -4.01 -10.28
C TYR A 21 8.99 -3.59 -9.29
N ARG A 22 9.25 -2.54 -8.49
CA ARG A 22 8.26 -1.94 -7.58
C ARG A 22 7.02 -1.44 -8.30
N LYS A 23 7.18 -0.92 -9.53
CA LYS A 23 6.08 -0.35 -10.32
C LYS A 23 5.24 -1.41 -11.03
N PHE A 24 5.86 -2.49 -11.51
CA PHE A 24 5.23 -3.40 -12.45
C PHE A 24 5.09 -4.85 -11.98
N VAL A 25 5.89 -5.30 -11.02
CA VAL A 25 5.94 -6.71 -10.63
C VAL A 25 5.38 -6.88 -9.22
N ASP A 26 6.16 -6.56 -8.19
CA ASP A 26 5.78 -6.76 -6.80
C ASP A 26 6.73 -6.03 -5.83
N ILE A 27 6.53 -6.24 -4.53
CA ILE A 27 7.44 -5.85 -3.45
C ILE A 27 8.71 -6.69 -3.57
N LEU A 28 9.87 -6.06 -3.41
CA LEU A 28 11.14 -6.79 -3.36
C LEU A 28 11.15 -7.72 -2.14
N PRO A 29 11.66 -8.95 -2.23
CA PRO A 29 11.65 -9.91 -1.12
C PRO A 29 12.45 -9.43 0.11
N ASP A 30 13.44 -8.56 -0.07
CA ASP A 30 14.17 -7.89 1.02
C ASP A 30 13.36 -6.74 1.68
N GLU A 31 12.27 -6.31 1.06
CA GLU A 31 11.35 -5.27 1.53
C GLU A 31 9.98 -5.83 1.97
N GLU A 32 9.75 -7.14 1.79
CA GLU A 32 8.61 -7.83 2.38
C GLU A 32 8.80 -7.88 3.90
N ASN A 33 7.84 -7.35 4.65
CA ASN A 33 7.92 -7.18 6.11
C ASN A 33 8.76 -5.99 6.59
N GLN A 34 8.82 -4.90 5.81
CA GLN A 34 9.30 -3.63 6.35
C GLN A 34 8.53 -3.28 7.63
N GLN A 35 9.27 -2.98 8.69
CA GLN A 35 8.76 -2.49 9.95
C GLN A 35 9.18 -1.03 10.09
N GLY A 36 8.21 -0.14 10.26
CA GLY A 36 8.48 1.29 10.33
C GLY A 36 7.24 2.12 10.03
N TYR A 37 7.47 3.43 9.90
CA TYR A 37 6.43 4.41 9.59
C TYR A 37 5.75 4.10 8.25
N GLY A 38 4.42 4.00 8.25
CA GLY A 38 3.64 3.69 7.05
C GLY A 38 3.72 2.24 6.58
N CYS A 39 4.29 1.32 7.36
CA CYS A 39 4.29 -0.10 7.03
C CYS A 39 3.13 -0.81 7.75
N ILE A 40 2.14 -1.27 6.99
CA ILE A 40 0.97 -2.00 7.51
C ILE A 40 1.01 -3.42 6.93
N ASN A 41 0.97 -4.43 7.79
CA ASN A 41 1.01 -5.85 7.40
C ASN A 41 2.20 -6.18 6.47
N GLY A 42 3.35 -5.57 6.74
CA GLY A 42 4.59 -5.79 5.99
C GLY A 42 4.67 -5.06 4.65
N VAL A 43 3.70 -4.20 4.34
CA VAL A 43 3.66 -3.38 3.12
C VAL A 43 3.72 -1.91 3.47
N ASN A 44 4.64 -1.18 2.85
CA ASN A 44 4.66 0.27 2.94
C ASN A 44 3.54 0.86 2.07
N ILE A 45 2.51 1.42 2.69
CA ILE A 45 1.32 2.00 2.02
C ILE A 45 1.63 3.23 1.15
N PHE A 46 2.78 3.88 1.37
CA PHE A 46 3.21 5.02 0.56
C PHE A 46 3.97 4.58 -0.69
N ASN A 47 4.72 3.49 -0.60
CA ASN A 47 5.51 2.97 -1.71
C ASN A 47 4.70 2.00 -2.59
N TYR A 48 3.78 1.24 -1.98
CA TYR A 48 3.08 0.14 -2.63
C TYR A 48 1.57 0.27 -2.42
N PHE A 49 0.85 0.37 -3.54
CA PHE A 49 -0.61 0.41 -3.52
C PHE A 49 -1.19 -1.01 -3.57
N LYS A 50 -1.13 -1.71 -2.44
CA LYS A 50 -1.66 -3.08 -2.29
C LYS A 50 -2.74 -3.15 -1.21
N PRO A 51 -3.97 -2.67 -1.51
CA PRO A 51 -5.01 -2.53 -0.50
C PRO A 51 -5.39 -3.88 0.13
N TRP A 52 -5.48 -4.95 -0.66
CA TRP A 52 -5.81 -6.30 -0.16
C TRP A 52 -4.83 -6.81 0.89
N GLN A 53 -3.52 -6.61 0.67
CA GLN A 53 -2.48 -7.01 1.60
C GLN A 53 -2.47 -6.12 2.85
N VAL A 54 -2.71 -4.81 2.69
CA VAL A 54 -2.84 -3.84 3.79
C VAL A 54 -4.03 -4.18 4.68
N PHE A 55 -5.17 -4.58 4.11
CA PHE A 55 -6.34 -5.00 4.88
C PHE A 55 -6.24 -6.45 5.40
N SER A 56 -5.17 -7.19 5.07
CA SER A 56 -5.02 -8.64 5.32
C SER A 56 -6.21 -9.45 4.81
N LEU A 57 -6.69 -9.12 3.61
CA LEU A 57 -7.84 -9.74 2.97
C LEU A 57 -7.45 -10.34 1.62
N ASP A 58 -8.05 -11.48 1.29
CA ASP A 58 -7.87 -12.11 -0.02
C ASP A 58 -8.90 -11.54 -1.01
N PRO A 59 -8.48 -11.02 -2.18
CA PRO A 59 -9.38 -10.42 -3.17
C PRO A 59 -10.43 -11.39 -3.71
N LYS A 60 -10.22 -12.71 -3.64
CA LYS A 60 -11.12 -13.73 -4.17
C LYS A 60 -12.21 -14.15 -3.18
N THR A 61 -11.93 -14.02 -1.88
CA THR A 61 -12.85 -14.50 -0.83
C THR A 61 -13.40 -13.40 0.06
N ALA A 62 -12.77 -12.22 0.07
CA ALA A 62 -13.16 -11.12 0.93
C ALA A 62 -14.49 -10.51 0.50
N THR A 63 -15.39 -10.32 1.45
CA THR A 63 -16.65 -9.62 1.24
C THR A 63 -16.52 -8.12 1.55
N LYS A 64 -17.51 -7.32 1.12
CA LYS A 64 -17.59 -5.89 1.46
C LYS A 64 -17.64 -5.67 2.98
N ASP A 65 -18.28 -6.58 3.72
CA ASP A 65 -18.33 -6.54 5.18
C ASP A 65 -16.96 -6.80 5.82
N ASP A 66 -16.19 -7.76 5.31
CA ASP A 66 -14.83 -8.03 5.82
C ASP A 66 -13.91 -6.84 5.56
N LEU A 67 -14.00 -6.24 4.36
CA LEU A 67 -13.28 -5.02 4.02
C LEU A 67 -13.62 -3.88 4.99
N LYS A 68 -14.91 -3.68 5.29
CA LYS A 68 -15.35 -2.64 6.22
C LYS A 68 -14.85 -2.89 7.65
N LYS A 69 -14.84 -4.15 8.10
CA LYS A 69 -14.31 -4.53 9.42
C LYS A 69 -12.80 -4.27 9.51
N SER A 70 -12.02 -4.71 8.52
CA SER A 70 -10.58 -4.46 8.46
C SER A 70 -10.26 -2.97 8.39
N TYR A 71 -10.99 -2.22 7.55
CA TYR A 71 -10.88 -0.77 7.47
C TYR A 71 -11.13 -0.10 8.83
N TYR A 72 -12.23 -0.45 9.49
CA TYR A 72 -12.56 0.11 10.80
C TYR A 72 -11.48 -0.21 11.86
N HIS A 73 -10.92 -1.43 11.82
CA HIS A 73 -9.83 -1.82 12.71
C HIS A 73 -8.58 -0.97 12.48
N LEU A 74 -8.16 -0.80 11.23
CA LEU A 74 -6.99 0.03 10.89
C LEU A 74 -7.24 1.50 11.21
N CYS A 75 -8.41 2.05 10.93
CA CYS A 75 -8.78 3.41 11.29
C CYS A 75 -8.70 3.66 12.79
N LYS A 76 -9.08 2.67 13.62
CA LYS A 76 -8.99 2.80 15.08
C LYS A 76 -7.55 2.84 15.57
N ILE A 77 -6.65 2.10 14.92
CA ILE A 77 -5.22 2.07 15.27
C ILE A 77 -4.57 3.39 14.84
N TYR A 78 -4.71 3.76 13.57
CA TYR A 78 -4.01 4.89 12.95
C TYR A 78 -4.79 6.22 13.03
N HIS A 79 -5.85 6.30 13.84
CA HIS A 79 -6.63 7.52 13.97
C HIS A 79 -5.73 8.68 14.47
N PRO A 80 -5.80 9.89 13.89
CA PRO A 80 -4.94 11.01 14.31
C PRO A 80 -5.10 11.41 15.80
N ASP A 81 -6.23 11.06 16.42
CA ASP A 81 -6.44 11.28 17.86
C ASP A 81 -5.69 10.28 18.75
N ASN A 82 -5.08 9.24 18.17
CA ASN A 82 -4.36 8.23 18.91
C ASN A 82 -2.91 8.69 19.15
N PRO A 83 -2.48 8.94 20.40
CA PRO A 83 -1.20 9.59 20.67
C PRO A 83 0.03 8.72 20.39
N GLU A 84 -0.12 7.39 20.29
CA GLU A 84 1.00 6.46 20.06
C GLU A 84 1.19 6.08 18.60
N THR A 85 0.08 5.84 17.88
CA THR A 85 0.06 5.26 16.53
C THR A 85 -0.74 6.09 15.54
N GLY A 86 -1.29 7.22 15.99
CA GLY A 86 -2.13 8.08 15.19
C GLY A 86 -1.32 8.84 14.15
N ASP A 87 -1.70 8.68 12.90
CA ASP A 87 -1.06 9.37 11.80
C ASP A 87 -2.08 9.69 10.71
N ARG A 88 -2.21 10.99 10.42
CA ARG A 88 -3.16 11.48 9.43
C ARG A 88 -2.83 11.01 8.01
N HIS A 89 -1.55 10.96 7.64
CA HIS A 89 -1.13 10.53 6.30
C HIS A 89 -1.42 9.05 6.09
N ILE A 90 -1.16 8.22 7.11
CA ILE A 90 -1.48 6.80 7.09
C ILE A 90 -2.99 6.61 6.97
N PHE A 91 -3.76 7.34 7.77
CA PHE A 91 -5.23 7.29 7.74
C PHE A 91 -5.79 7.68 6.37
N GLU A 92 -5.36 8.80 5.80
CA GLU A 92 -5.80 9.26 4.47
C GLU A 92 -5.48 8.21 3.39
N GLN A 93 -4.34 7.53 3.52
CA GLN A 93 -3.94 6.51 2.56
C GLN A 93 -4.74 5.21 2.69
N ILE A 94 -5.06 4.79 3.92
CA ILE A 94 -5.99 3.68 4.17
C ILE A 94 -7.37 4.00 3.59
N GLU A 95 -7.87 5.24 3.76
CA GLU A 95 -9.15 5.68 3.20
C GLU A 95 -9.14 5.67 1.67
N LEU A 96 -8.07 6.16 1.04
CA LEU A 96 -7.89 6.13 -0.41
C LEU A 96 -7.92 4.68 -0.94
N MET A 97 -7.19 3.79 -0.28
CA MET A 97 -7.15 2.36 -0.59
C MET A 97 -8.54 1.71 -0.48
N TYR A 98 -9.27 1.99 0.60
CA TYR A 98 -10.63 1.50 0.81
C TYR A 98 -11.59 1.99 -0.27
N LYS A 99 -11.56 3.28 -0.61
CA LYS A 99 -12.37 3.87 -1.69
C LYS A 99 -12.06 3.24 -3.04
N SER A 100 -10.78 3.00 -3.34
CA SER A 100 -10.36 2.35 -4.58
C SER A 100 -10.88 0.92 -4.70
N VAL A 101 -10.83 0.14 -3.61
CA VAL A 101 -11.35 -1.23 -3.61
C VAL A 101 -12.87 -1.23 -3.76
N ILE A 102 -13.58 -0.38 -3.02
CA ILE A 102 -15.05 -0.30 -3.11
C ILE A 102 -15.54 0.19 -4.47
N ALA A 103 -14.84 1.13 -5.09
CA ALA A 103 -15.19 1.60 -6.42
C ALA A 103 -15.02 0.50 -7.48
N GLY A 104 -14.16 -0.51 -7.23
CA GLY A 104 -13.91 -1.62 -8.13
C GLY A 104 -14.78 -2.87 -7.93
N ILE A 105 -15.58 -2.96 -6.84
CA ILE A 105 -16.45 -4.10 -6.50
C ILE A 105 -17.93 -3.72 -6.63
#